data_AF-A0A4P5XJP5-F1
#
_entry.id   AF-A0A4P5XJP5-F1
#
_cell.length_a   1.000
_cell.length_b   1.000
_cell.length_c   1.000
_cell.angle_alpha   90.00
_cell.angle_beta   90.00
_cell.angle_gamma   90.00
#
_symmetry.space_group_name_H-M   'P 1'
#
loop_
_entity.id
_entity.type
_entity.pdbx_description
1 polymer ?
#
loop_
_entity_poly.entity_id
_entity_poly.type
_entity_poly.pdbx_seq_one_letter_code
_entity_poly.pdbx_strand_id
1 'polypeptide(L)'
;MSSWYLVGQLTKRGDLPSRIRETARRLGCLQEIDSIRLEKSWGRVKAGNGVYCAIGFADPRPHGGATVPELPFDAEPFVERLGFRLIAPGDFSRSVLPEAQAVNWTQESLVSGDPVVHVERAPPPDPADVESARDANARANETVENQEATIRFDRLLAWLSVQVSGTWPQFADACRSLGLDASTKAGDVLGRLQLLGHIEVSADGNRWAITPPAIVGDVRGGWFLCGQRCDRLLEQLAAVLPIERLLQRGGPTVVTLLPSTEQLATRLVTVDAMQIPLLGEACRSIAASFPTWDRWYANVRNSYHPDLAATDIVERIAVDGQATTVRPESINGKLGVGQGLYRLTFRHGYTTVVRAYCDGSGAWTRCDWYGMSYLAQRSSGLRAFCCNSDVIIPVDQPWPRVYERPLVLATGKLPSWVPGKGRLFAAASDIARLLAPKLEVELENISAEGASS
;
A
#
# COMPACT_ATOMS: atom_id res chain seq x y z
N MET A 1 14.77 37.22 -32.02
CA MET A 1 15.65 36.08 -31.67
C MET A 1 14.78 34.85 -31.57
N SER A 2 15.06 33.82 -32.38
CA SER A 2 14.29 32.58 -32.43
C SER A 2 14.98 31.56 -31.53
N SER A 3 14.54 31.48 -30.28
CA SER A 3 15.15 30.58 -29.28
C SER A 3 14.21 29.42 -28.97
N TRP A 4 14.76 28.21 -28.88
CA TRP A 4 14.06 27.05 -28.34
C TRP A 4 14.07 27.10 -26.81
N TYR A 5 13.03 26.60 -26.16
CA TYR A 5 12.95 26.59 -24.70
C TYR A 5 12.74 25.18 -24.16
N LEU A 6 13.54 24.78 -23.17
CA LEU A 6 13.24 23.61 -22.33
C LEU A 6 12.54 24.06 -21.06
N VAL A 7 11.35 23.51 -20.77
CA VAL A 7 10.57 23.83 -19.56
C VAL A 7 10.32 22.56 -18.74
N GLY A 8 10.57 22.61 -17.44
CA GLY A 8 10.36 21.48 -16.53
C GLY A 8 10.16 21.87 -15.07
N GLN A 9 9.56 20.97 -14.29
CA GLN A 9 9.26 21.17 -12.87
C GLN A 9 10.44 20.74 -11.99
N LEU A 10 10.86 21.60 -11.06
CA LEU A 10 11.94 21.28 -10.12
C LEU A 10 11.39 20.55 -8.90
N THR A 11 11.76 19.27 -8.74
CA THR A 11 11.31 18.43 -7.63
C THR A 11 12.16 18.55 -6.34
N LYS A 12 13.35 19.19 -6.40
CA LYS A 12 14.21 19.46 -5.23
C LYS A 12 14.99 20.77 -5.40
N ARG A 13 15.26 21.49 -4.29
CA ARG A 13 16.18 22.65 -4.26
C ARG A 13 17.62 22.16 -4.52
N GLY A 14 18.07 22.26 -5.76
CA GLY A 14 19.44 21.97 -6.19
C GLY A 14 19.78 22.72 -7.47
N ASP A 15 21.08 22.86 -7.75
CA ASP A 15 21.59 23.62 -8.89
C ASP A 15 21.30 22.88 -10.20
N LEU A 16 20.27 23.33 -10.92
CA LEU A 16 19.75 22.75 -12.17
C LEU A 16 20.84 22.53 -13.26
N PRO A 17 21.80 23.45 -13.48
CA PRO A 17 22.93 23.23 -14.40
C PRO A 17 23.73 21.96 -14.09
N SER A 18 23.94 21.67 -12.80
CA SER A 18 24.69 20.50 -12.36
C SER A 18 23.98 19.19 -12.69
N ARG A 19 22.64 19.14 -12.54
CA ARG A 19 21.82 17.97 -12.90
C ARG A 19 21.71 17.76 -14.40
N ILE A 20 21.59 18.82 -15.17
CA ILE A 20 21.57 18.77 -16.63
C ILE A 20 22.89 18.22 -17.15
N ARG A 21 24.02 18.75 -16.68
CA ARG A 21 25.36 18.25 -17.02
C ARG A 21 25.59 16.81 -16.56
N GLU A 22 25.13 16.43 -15.37
CA GLU A 22 25.26 15.05 -14.90
C GLU A 22 24.46 14.07 -15.78
N THR A 23 23.24 14.44 -16.15
CA THR A 23 22.38 13.63 -17.03
C THR A 23 23.02 13.52 -18.41
N ALA A 24 23.47 14.64 -19.00
CA ALA A 24 24.15 14.63 -20.29
C ALA A 24 25.44 13.81 -20.29
N ARG A 25 26.20 13.85 -19.20
CA ARG A 25 27.39 13.01 -19.01
C ARG A 25 27.05 11.52 -19.03
N ARG A 26 25.94 11.10 -18.39
CA ARG A 26 25.48 9.70 -18.42
C ARG A 26 25.02 9.25 -19.81
N LEU A 27 24.60 10.18 -20.65
CA LEU A 27 24.13 9.93 -22.01
C LEU A 27 25.24 10.04 -23.07
N GLY A 28 26.45 10.44 -22.66
CA GLY A 28 27.57 10.64 -23.58
C GLY A 28 27.46 11.91 -24.43
N CYS A 29 26.49 12.80 -24.17
CA CYS A 29 26.24 14.01 -24.95
C CYS A 29 26.67 15.32 -24.26
N LEU A 30 27.67 15.24 -23.37
CA LEU A 30 28.10 16.40 -22.56
C LEU A 30 28.78 17.49 -23.42
N GLN A 31 29.50 17.09 -24.47
CA GLN A 31 30.19 18.04 -25.35
C GLN A 31 29.20 18.89 -26.14
N GLU A 32 28.07 18.32 -26.54
CA GLU A 32 26.96 18.97 -27.23
C GLU A 32 26.30 19.99 -26.30
N ILE A 33 26.07 19.64 -25.02
CA ILE A 33 25.53 20.60 -24.04
C ILE A 33 26.50 21.75 -23.75
N ASP A 34 27.79 21.45 -23.58
CA ASP A 34 28.80 22.48 -23.30
C ASP A 34 29.08 23.37 -24.53
N SER A 35 28.77 22.89 -25.75
CA SER A 35 28.83 23.69 -26.98
C SER A 35 27.68 24.70 -27.11
N ILE A 36 26.60 24.49 -26.36
CA ILE A 36 25.45 25.40 -26.35
C ILE A 36 25.71 26.49 -25.31
N ARG A 37 25.79 27.74 -25.77
CA ARG A 37 25.88 28.89 -24.87
C ARG A 37 24.57 28.99 -24.07
N LEU A 38 24.60 28.52 -22.83
CA LEU A 38 23.55 28.81 -21.85
C LEU A 38 23.63 30.30 -21.53
N GLU A 39 22.85 31.13 -22.23
CA GLU A 39 22.76 32.55 -21.90
C GLU A 39 22.10 32.74 -20.54
N LYS A 40 22.55 33.78 -19.82
CA LYS A 40 22.28 34.01 -18.38
C LYS A 40 20.82 34.34 -18.01
N SER A 41 19.85 34.26 -18.92
CA SER A 41 18.46 34.59 -18.65
C SER A 41 17.69 33.38 -18.11
N TRP A 42 17.71 33.19 -16.79
CA TRP A 42 16.89 32.20 -16.09
C TRP A 42 15.61 32.87 -15.58
N GLY A 43 14.46 32.48 -16.10
CA GLY A 43 13.16 32.79 -15.48
C GLY A 43 12.78 31.68 -14.51
N ARG A 44 12.62 32.01 -13.21
CA ARG A 44 11.95 31.12 -12.25
C ARG A 44 10.50 31.54 -12.13
N VAL A 45 9.60 30.59 -12.33
CA VAL A 45 8.16 30.83 -12.20
C VAL A 45 7.64 29.94 -11.10
N LYS A 46 7.03 30.54 -10.08
CA LYS A 46 6.34 29.79 -9.05
C LYS A 46 4.86 29.70 -9.44
N ALA A 47 4.39 28.50 -9.72
CA ALA A 47 2.98 28.22 -10.03
C ALA A 47 2.48 27.15 -9.05
N GLY A 48 1.51 27.50 -8.21
CA GLY A 48 1.08 26.66 -7.09
C GLY A 48 2.23 26.32 -6.12
N ASN A 49 2.39 25.04 -5.82
CA ASN A 49 3.48 24.53 -4.96
C ASN A 49 4.76 24.18 -5.73
N GLY A 50 4.76 24.30 -7.07
CA GLY A 50 5.89 23.98 -7.93
C GLY A 50 6.76 25.19 -8.27
N VAL A 51 8.04 24.94 -8.54
CA VAL A 51 8.94 25.91 -9.18
C VAL A 51 9.30 25.37 -10.55
N TYR A 52 9.01 26.15 -11.59
CA TYR A 52 9.32 25.80 -12.98
C TYR A 52 10.46 26.68 -13.46
N CYS A 53 11.34 26.10 -14.29
CA CYS A 53 12.41 26.83 -14.97
C CYS A 53 12.25 26.67 -16.48
N ALA A 54 12.52 27.75 -17.21
CA ALA A 54 12.71 27.74 -18.66
C ALA A 54 14.18 28.04 -18.98
N ILE A 55 14.78 27.25 -19.88
CA ILE A 55 16.13 27.49 -20.40
C ILE A 55 16.00 27.78 -21.89
N GLY A 56 16.40 28.99 -22.30
CA GLY A 56 16.46 29.36 -23.72
C GLY A 56 17.78 28.91 -24.35
N PHE A 57 17.71 28.40 -25.57
CA PHE A 57 18.86 28.11 -26.41
C PHE A 57 18.89 29.08 -27.59
N ALA A 58 20.00 29.80 -27.77
CA ALA A 58 20.22 30.63 -28.95
C ALA A 58 21.06 29.86 -29.98
N ASP A 59 20.66 29.87 -31.25
CA ASP A 59 21.49 29.38 -32.36
C ASP A 59 22.70 30.33 -32.51
N PRO A 60 23.95 29.84 -32.41
CA PRO A 60 25.13 30.69 -32.49
C PRO A 60 25.44 31.22 -33.90
N ARG A 61 24.69 30.82 -34.94
CA ARG A 61 24.92 31.27 -36.32
C ARG A 61 24.20 32.60 -36.64
N PRO A 62 24.87 33.56 -37.31
CA PRO A 62 24.23 34.80 -37.73
C PRO A 62 23.25 34.54 -38.89
N HIS A 63 21.96 34.80 -38.67
CA HIS A 63 20.92 34.58 -39.68
C HIS A 63 20.63 35.86 -40.48
N GLY A 64 20.86 35.77 -41.79
CA GLY A 64 20.19 36.58 -42.82
C GLY A 64 19.16 35.71 -43.54
N GLY A 65 17.96 35.57 -42.98
CA GLY A 65 16.85 34.81 -43.60
C GLY A 65 15.86 34.23 -42.58
N ALA A 66 14.56 34.40 -42.82
CA ALA A 66 13.47 34.00 -41.93
C ALA A 66 13.13 32.50 -42.01
N THR A 67 14.04 31.65 -41.53
CA THR A 67 13.76 30.21 -41.33
C THR A 67 13.82 29.86 -39.83
N VAL A 68 12.94 28.96 -39.39
CA VAL A 68 12.94 28.45 -38.01
C VAL A 68 14.22 27.65 -37.79
N PRO A 69 15.02 27.93 -36.73
CA PRO A 69 16.28 27.22 -36.54
C PRO A 69 16.04 25.74 -36.20
N GLU A 70 16.68 24.84 -36.96
CA GLU A 70 16.76 23.42 -36.61
C GLU A 70 17.61 23.23 -35.34
N LEU A 71 17.23 22.26 -34.50
CA LEU A 71 17.97 21.94 -33.29
C LEU A 71 19.35 21.37 -33.68
N PRO A 72 20.43 21.72 -32.94
CA PRO A 72 21.77 21.24 -33.24
C PRO A 72 21.98 19.74 -32.96
N PHE A 73 20.99 19.05 -32.37
CA PHE A 73 21.01 17.61 -32.07
C PHE A 73 19.57 17.08 -31.91
N ASP A 74 19.42 15.75 -31.93
CA ASP A 74 18.15 15.07 -31.61
C ASP A 74 17.83 15.21 -30.12
N ALA A 75 16.93 16.15 -29.80
CA ALA A 75 16.63 16.54 -28.43
C ALA A 75 15.54 15.68 -27.76
N GLU A 76 14.80 14.86 -28.51
CA GLU A 76 13.66 14.10 -27.96
C GLU A 76 14.07 13.11 -26.85
N PRO A 77 15.10 12.27 -27.02
CA PRO A 77 15.52 11.32 -25.97
C PRO A 77 16.01 12.01 -24.69
N PHE A 78 16.50 13.24 -24.84
CA PHE A 78 17.01 14.07 -23.74
C PHE A 78 15.86 14.72 -22.96
N VAL A 79 14.87 15.25 -23.67
CA VAL A 79 13.68 15.91 -23.13
C VAL A 79 12.82 14.92 -22.34
N GLU A 80 12.60 13.71 -22.89
CA GLU A 80 11.80 12.66 -22.26
C GLU A 80 12.41 12.19 -20.92
N ARG A 81 13.73 11.95 -20.87
CA ARG A 81 14.40 11.46 -19.66
C ARG A 81 14.48 12.48 -18.52
N LEU A 82 14.53 13.77 -18.83
CA LEU A 82 14.50 14.81 -17.81
C LEU A 82 13.06 15.09 -17.32
N GLY A 83 12.04 14.62 -18.03
CA GLY A 83 10.64 15.00 -17.80
C GLY A 83 10.38 16.46 -18.15
N PHE A 84 11.13 17.01 -19.12
CA PHE A 84 10.96 18.38 -19.59
C PHE A 84 10.11 18.38 -20.86
N ARG A 85 9.71 19.56 -21.32
CA ARG A 85 9.10 19.77 -22.64
C ARG A 85 9.93 20.74 -23.45
N LEU A 86 10.09 20.44 -24.73
CA LEU A 86 10.71 21.34 -25.69
C LEU A 86 9.63 22.20 -26.34
N ILE A 87 9.84 23.51 -26.37
CA ILE A 87 8.89 24.47 -26.94
C ILE A 87 9.57 25.20 -28.09
N ALA A 88 8.95 25.16 -29.26
CA ALA A 88 9.43 25.83 -30.45
C ALA A 88 9.33 27.36 -30.35
N PRO A 89 10.21 28.10 -31.04
CA PRO A 89 10.08 29.55 -31.14
C PRO A 89 8.71 29.92 -31.75
N GLY A 90 7.89 30.65 -31.01
CA GLY A 90 6.55 31.08 -31.46
C GLY A 90 5.38 30.23 -30.96
N ASP A 91 5.63 29.03 -30.41
CA ASP A 91 4.59 28.11 -29.89
C ASP A 91 4.19 28.38 -28.42
N PHE A 92 4.46 29.59 -27.92
CA PHE A 92 3.98 30.04 -26.61
C PHE A 92 2.49 30.43 -26.68
N SER A 93 1.63 29.44 -26.94
CA SER A 93 0.18 29.54 -26.77
C SER A 93 -0.25 29.04 -25.39
N ARG A 94 -1.37 29.57 -24.87
CA ARG A 94 -1.94 29.30 -23.53
C ARG A 94 -2.25 27.83 -23.24
N SER A 95 -2.15 26.92 -24.21
CA SER A 95 -2.53 25.51 -24.10
C SER A 95 -1.39 24.55 -23.70
N VAL A 96 -0.13 25.00 -23.63
CA VAL A 96 1.02 24.07 -23.51
C VAL A 96 1.31 23.62 -22.06
N LEU A 97 0.83 24.36 -21.05
CA LEU A 97 0.99 24.04 -19.62
C LEU A 97 -0.29 24.36 -18.82
N PRO A 98 -1.22 23.41 -18.64
CA PRO A 98 -2.50 23.64 -17.93
C PRO A 98 -2.33 24.10 -16.47
N GLU A 99 -1.20 23.78 -15.85
CA GLU A 99 -0.91 24.07 -14.43
C GLU A 99 -0.33 25.48 -14.20
N ALA A 100 0.11 26.17 -15.27
CA ALA A 100 0.79 27.47 -15.20
C ALA A 100 -0.13 28.65 -15.57
N GLN A 101 -1.46 28.45 -15.55
CA GLN A 101 -2.49 29.36 -16.08
C GLN A 101 -2.53 30.79 -15.53
N ALA A 102 -1.71 31.14 -14.52
CA ALA A 102 -1.74 32.45 -13.87
C ALA A 102 -0.68 33.46 -14.34
N VAL A 103 0.13 33.16 -15.36
CA VAL A 103 1.21 34.08 -15.79
C VAL A 103 1.15 34.33 -17.30
N ASN A 104 0.78 35.54 -17.71
CA ASN A 104 0.91 36.00 -19.10
C ASN A 104 2.40 36.27 -19.37
N TRP A 105 3.01 35.50 -20.27
CA TRP A 105 4.34 35.75 -20.80
C TRP A 105 4.18 36.45 -22.14
N THR A 106 4.44 37.76 -22.21
CA THR A 106 4.64 38.44 -23.49
C THR A 106 6.13 38.56 -23.78
N GLN A 107 6.49 38.47 -25.06
CA GLN A 107 7.87 38.55 -25.54
C GLN A 107 8.56 39.88 -25.16
N GLU A 108 7.79 40.93 -24.83
CA GLU A 108 8.29 42.23 -24.36
C GLU A 108 8.76 42.23 -22.90
N SER A 109 8.30 41.30 -22.06
CA SER A 109 8.61 41.26 -20.62
C SER A 109 10.04 40.81 -20.28
N LEU A 110 10.82 40.45 -21.30
CA LEU A 110 12.20 39.97 -21.18
C LEU A 110 13.26 41.02 -21.60
N VAL A 111 12.86 42.20 -22.08
CA VAL A 111 13.81 43.18 -22.65
C VAL A 111 13.78 44.58 -21.99
N SER A 112 12.76 44.98 -21.24
CA SER A 112 12.81 46.25 -20.50
C SER A 112 12.41 46.10 -19.04
N GLY A 113 13.22 46.68 -18.16
CA GLY A 113 12.85 46.89 -16.76
C GLY A 113 11.51 47.63 -16.66
N ASP A 114 10.61 47.03 -15.89
CA ASP A 114 9.27 47.47 -15.49
C ASP A 114 8.21 47.70 -16.59
N PRO A 115 7.20 46.80 -16.65
CA PRO A 115 5.87 47.16 -17.11
C PRO A 115 4.83 46.97 -16.01
N VAL A 116 4.07 48.03 -15.73
CA VAL A 116 2.82 47.98 -14.96
C VAL A 116 1.76 47.33 -15.84
N VAL A 117 1.32 46.12 -15.47
CA VAL A 117 0.21 45.42 -16.13
C VAL A 117 -1.06 45.66 -15.33
N HIS A 118 -2.05 46.33 -15.92
CA HIS A 118 -3.42 46.31 -15.41
C HIS A 118 -4.08 44.99 -15.81
N VAL A 119 -4.27 44.12 -14.82
CA VAL A 119 -5.06 42.89 -14.94
C VAL A 119 -6.46 43.19 -14.43
N GLU A 120 -7.46 43.25 -15.31
CA GLU A 120 -8.85 43.03 -14.87
C GLU A 120 -8.97 41.57 -14.42
N ARG A 121 -8.96 41.38 -13.09
CA ARG A 121 -9.16 40.08 -12.47
C ARG A 121 -10.58 39.63 -12.78
N ALA A 122 -10.72 38.47 -13.44
CA ALA A 122 -11.92 37.66 -13.22
C ALA A 122 -12.12 37.53 -11.70
N PRO A 123 -13.37 37.61 -11.20
CA PRO A 123 -13.61 37.44 -9.77
C PRO A 123 -12.94 36.13 -9.33
N PRO A 124 -12.17 36.15 -8.23
CA PRO A 124 -11.51 34.94 -7.75
C PRO A 124 -12.58 33.85 -7.59
N PRO A 125 -12.30 32.61 -8.04
CA PRO A 125 -13.23 31.51 -7.81
C PRO A 125 -13.52 31.45 -6.30
N ASP A 126 -14.78 31.17 -5.97
CA ASP A 126 -15.20 31.06 -4.58
C ASP A 126 -14.23 30.10 -3.86
N PRO A 127 -13.62 30.49 -2.73
CA PRO A 127 -12.76 29.61 -1.95
C PRO A 127 -13.37 28.22 -1.70
N ALA A 128 -14.71 28.12 -1.57
CA ALA A 128 -15.43 26.87 -1.44
C ALA A 128 -15.36 25.98 -2.70
N ASP A 129 -15.40 26.57 -3.89
CA ASP A 129 -15.29 25.84 -5.16
C ASP A 129 -13.86 25.31 -5.39
N VAL A 130 -12.85 26.07 -4.93
CA VAL A 130 -11.44 25.66 -5.00
C VAL A 130 -11.13 24.50 -4.05
N GLU A 131 -11.71 24.49 -2.86
CA GLU A 131 -11.56 23.42 -1.87
C GLU A 131 -12.31 22.15 -2.32
N SER A 132 -13.54 22.29 -2.81
CA SER A 132 -14.32 21.20 -3.40
C SER A 132 -13.61 20.54 -4.60
N ALA A 133 -13.02 21.35 -5.50
CA ALA A 133 -12.26 20.83 -6.64
C ALA A 133 -10.97 20.11 -6.22
N ARG A 134 -10.29 20.57 -5.15
CA ARG A 134 -9.11 19.90 -4.59
C ARG A 134 -9.46 18.57 -3.95
N ASP A 135 -10.54 18.53 -3.18
CA ASP A 135 -11.03 17.29 -2.56
C ASP A 135 -11.51 16.29 -3.62
N ALA A 136 -12.19 16.75 -4.67
CA ALA A 136 -12.58 15.93 -5.80
C ALA A 136 -11.36 15.34 -6.53
N ASN A 137 -10.32 16.15 -6.78
CA ASN A 137 -9.08 15.67 -7.38
C ASN A 137 -8.30 14.71 -6.46
N ALA A 138 -8.25 14.97 -5.16
CA ALA A 138 -7.60 14.07 -4.20
C ALA A 138 -8.31 12.71 -4.15
N ARG A 139 -9.65 12.69 -4.12
CA ARG A 139 -10.47 11.48 -4.19
C ARG A 139 -10.32 10.76 -5.52
N ALA A 140 -10.25 11.49 -6.63
CA ALA A 140 -10.03 10.92 -7.96
C ALA A 140 -8.66 10.23 -8.04
N ASN A 141 -7.60 10.90 -7.58
CA ASN A 141 -6.25 10.33 -7.53
C ASN A 141 -6.20 9.09 -6.61
N GLU A 142 -6.80 9.15 -5.42
CA GLU A 142 -6.88 7.99 -4.52
C GLU A 142 -7.63 6.81 -5.18
N THR A 143 -8.67 7.09 -5.96
CA THR A 143 -9.43 6.06 -6.68
C THR A 143 -8.59 5.40 -7.76
N VAL A 144 -7.84 6.18 -8.56
CA VAL A 144 -6.96 5.67 -9.60
C VAL A 144 -5.82 4.84 -9.00
N GLU A 145 -5.14 5.35 -7.98
CA GLU A 145 -4.08 4.62 -7.27
C GLU A 145 -4.60 3.31 -6.67
N ASN A 146 -5.81 3.34 -6.09
CA ASN A 146 -6.44 2.16 -5.53
C ASN A 146 -6.81 1.12 -6.60
N GLN A 147 -7.26 1.56 -7.77
CA GLN A 147 -7.55 0.69 -8.90
C GLN A 147 -6.29 0.02 -9.43
N GLU A 148 -5.21 0.77 -9.62
CA GLU A 148 -3.93 0.21 -10.05
C GLU A 148 -3.38 -0.81 -9.03
N ALA A 149 -3.46 -0.47 -7.74
CA ALA A 149 -3.05 -1.39 -6.67
C ALA A 149 -3.87 -2.69 -6.74
N THR A 150 -5.21 -2.59 -6.87
CA THR A 150 -6.10 -3.76 -6.98
C THR A 150 -5.71 -4.64 -8.18
N ILE A 151 -5.41 -4.04 -9.35
CA ILE A 151 -4.96 -4.78 -10.54
C ILE A 151 -3.66 -5.53 -10.26
N ARG A 152 -2.70 -4.94 -9.54
CA ARG A 152 -1.44 -5.60 -9.16
C ARG A 152 -1.70 -6.79 -8.23
N PHE A 153 -2.62 -6.67 -7.28
CA PHE A 153 -3.06 -7.78 -6.44
C PHE A 153 -3.75 -8.89 -7.23
N ASP A 154 -4.60 -8.55 -8.20
CA ASP A 154 -5.27 -9.52 -9.05
C ASP A 154 -4.26 -10.32 -9.89
N ARG A 155 -3.24 -9.64 -10.45
CA ARG A 155 -2.13 -10.28 -11.16
C ARG A 155 -1.31 -11.20 -10.25
N LEU A 156 -1.02 -10.75 -9.02
CA LEU A 156 -0.34 -11.60 -8.03
C LEU A 156 -1.16 -12.86 -7.75
N LEU A 157 -2.46 -12.72 -7.47
CA LEU A 157 -3.33 -13.86 -7.17
C LEU A 157 -3.45 -14.83 -8.35
N ALA A 158 -3.52 -14.32 -9.58
CA ALA A 158 -3.51 -15.15 -10.78
C ALA A 158 -2.18 -15.94 -10.91
N TRP A 159 -1.05 -15.29 -10.67
CA TRP A 159 0.25 -15.96 -10.68
C TRP A 159 0.35 -17.03 -9.59
N LEU A 160 -0.05 -16.72 -8.35
CA LEU A 160 -0.06 -17.69 -7.24
C LEU A 160 -0.96 -18.89 -7.55
N SER A 161 -2.08 -18.66 -8.24
CA SER A 161 -3.03 -19.69 -8.64
C SER A 161 -2.46 -20.66 -9.67
N VAL A 162 -1.55 -20.20 -10.52
CA VAL A 162 -0.81 -21.07 -11.46
C VAL A 162 0.29 -21.83 -10.75
N GLN A 163 1.00 -21.19 -9.82
CA GLN A 163 2.11 -21.80 -9.08
C GLN A 163 1.64 -22.82 -8.03
N VAL A 164 0.44 -22.66 -7.48
CA VAL A 164 -0.19 -23.49 -6.43
C VAL A 164 0.51 -23.43 -5.07
N SER A 165 1.84 -23.45 -5.02
CA SER A 165 2.60 -23.32 -3.79
C SER A 165 4.01 -22.77 -4.06
N GLY A 166 4.69 -22.32 -3.01
CA GLY A 166 6.05 -21.83 -3.14
C GLY A 166 6.70 -21.49 -1.81
N THR A 167 7.89 -20.91 -1.89
CA THR A 167 8.66 -20.43 -0.75
C THR A 167 8.41 -18.95 -0.50
N TRP A 168 8.73 -18.48 0.71
CA TRP A 168 8.68 -17.07 1.07
C TRP A 168 9.50 -16.16 0.13
N PRO A 169 10.76 -16.48 -0.21
CA PRO A 169 11.52 -15.69 -1.19
C PRO A 169 10.82 -15.56 -2.54
N GLN A 170 10.25 -16.65 -3.08
CA GLN A 170 9.52 -16.61 -4.35
C GLN A 170 8.30 -15.67 -4.28
N PHE A 171 7.56 -15.70 -3.17
CA PHE A 171 6.44 -14.77 -2.95
C PHE A 171 6.90 -13.32 -2.87
N ALA A 172 7.96 -13.07 -2.09
CA ALA A 172 8.51 -11.73 -1.92
C ALA A 172 8.99 -11.17 -3.26
N ASP A 173 9.68 -11.97 -4.07
CA ASP A 173 10.17 -11.60 -5.39
C ASP A 173 9.02 -11.24 -6.34
N ALA A 174 7.95 -12.05 -6.36
CA ALA A 174 6.74 -11.75 -7.13
C ALA A 174 6.10 -10.42 -6.72
N CYS A 175 6.05 -10.12 -5.42
CA CYS A 175 5.56 -8.82 -4.94
C CYS A 175 6.41 -7.64 -5.44
N ARG A 176 7.75 -7.79 -5.44
CA ARG A 176 8.67 -6.76 -5.94
C ARG A 176 8.50 -6.56 -7.45
N SER A 177 8.42 -7.64 -8.22
CA SER A 177 8.20 -7.57 -9.67
C SER A 177 6.88 -6.88 -10.04
N LEU A 178 5.86 -6.96 -9.19
CA LEU A 178 4.57 -6.30 -9.38
C LEU A 178 4.50 -4.90 -8.75
N GLY A 179 5.56 -4.41 -8.11
CA GLY A 179 5.58 -3.11 -7.43
C GLY A 179 4.61 -3.01 -6.26
N LEU A 180 4.31 -4.14 -5.60
CA LEU A 180 3.50 -4.19 -4.38
C LEU A 180 4.32 -3.90 -3.11
N ASP A 181 5.66 -3.97 -3.22
CA ASP A 181 6.60 -3.72 -2.13
C ASP A 181 6.89 -2.22 -1.89
N ALA A 182 6.63 -1.37 -2.88
CA ALA A 182 6.89 0.07 -2.82
C ALA A 182 6.01 0.79 -1.77
N SER A 183 4.76 0.34 -1.59
CA SER A 183 3.81 0.94 -0.65
C SER A 183 3.54 0.06 0.58
N THR A 184 3.84 -1.24 0.50
CA THR A 184 3.50 -2.22 1.54
C THR A 184 4.61 -3.26 1.65
N LYS A 185 4.89 -3.84 2.83
CA LYS A 185 5.84 -4.95 2.90
C LYS A 185 5.19 -6.22 2.34
N ALA A 186 5.96 -7.09 1.68
CA ALA A 186 5.47 -8.38 1.19
C ALA A 186 4.76 -9.20 2.30
N GLY A 187 5.18 -9.06 3.56
CA GLY A 187 4.59 -9.80 4.68
C GLY A 187 3.16 -9.36 5.00
N ASP A 188 2.86 -8.08 4.73
CA ASP A 188 1.51 -7.53 4.87
C ASP A 188 0.64 -7.99 3.70
N VAL A 189 1.18 -8.03 2.47
CA VAL A 189 0.51 -8.58 1.28
C VAL A 189 0.12 -10.04 1.53
N LEU A 190 1.07 -10.87 1.99
CA LEU A 190 0.81 -12.26 2.37
C LEU A 190 -0.29 -12.35 3.42
N GLY A 191 -0.20 -11.52 4.46
CA GLY A 191 -1.18 -11.47 5.53
C GLY A 191 -2.60 -11.16 5.07
N ARG A 192 -2.76 -10.21 4.15
CA ARG A 192 -4.05 -9.85 3.58
C ARG A 192 -4.64 -10.99 2.75
N LEU A 193 -3.82 -11.67 1.94
CA LEU A 193 -4.25 -12.84 1.17
C LEU A 193 -4.65 -14.02 2.09
N GLN A 194 -3.96 -14.21 3.22
CA GLN A 194 -4.35 -15.20 4.24
C GLN A 194 -5.70 -14.84 4.87
N LEU A 195 -5.90 -13.57 5.25
CA LEU A 195 -7.15 -13.10 5.84
C LEU A 195 -8.34 -13.28 4.89
N LEU A 196 -8.14 -13.03 3.60
CA LEU A 196 -9.15 -13.23 2.55
C LEU A 196 -9.36 -14.71 2.20
N GLY A 197 -8.59 -15.62 2.80
CA GLY A 197 -8.69 -17.05 2.56
C GLY A 197 -8.23 -17.48 1.16
N HIS A 198 -7.34 -16.73 0.52
CA HIS A 198 -6.74 -17.10 -0.76
C HIS A 198 -5.52 -18.02 -0.63
N ILE A 199 -4.80 -17.91 0.49
CA ILE A 199 -3.58 -18.69 0.73
C ILE A 199 -3.53 -19.20 2.17
N GLU A 200 -2.81 -20.29 2.36
CA GLU A 200 -2.31 -20.76 3.65
C GLU A 200 -0.78 -20.64 3.69
N VAL A 201 -0.22 -20.60 4.89
CA VAL A 201 1.23 -20.53 5.12
C VAL A 201 1.61 -21.62 6.11
N SER A 202 2.77 -22.23 5.90
CA SER A 202 3.32 -23.24 6.81
C SER A 202 3.56 -22.66 8.21
N ALA A 203 3.60 -23.52 9.23
CA ALA A 203 3.81 -23.11 10.62
C ALA A 203 5.11 -22.32 10.84
N ASP A 204 6.15 -22.59 10.06
CA ASP A 204 7.43 -21.89 10.10
C ASP A 204 7.46 -20.58 9.27
N GLY A 205 6.38 -20.28 8.55
CA GLY A 205 6.27 -19.09 7.71
C GLY A 205 7.03 -19.15 6.37
N ASN A 206 7.74 -20.24 6.09
CA ASN A 206 8.68 -20.30 4.96
C ASN A 206 8.05 -20.76 3.65
N ARG A 207 6.84 -21.35 3.70
CA ARG A 207 6.11 -21.85 2.53
C ARG A 207 4.69 -21.33 2.53
N TRP A 208 4.16 -21.12 1.33
CA TRP A 208 2.77 -20.75 1.10
C TRP A 208 2.14 -21.74 0.13
N ALA A 209 0.81 -21.87 0.20
CA ALA A 209 0.01 -22.63 -0.74
C ALA A 209 -1.29 -21.87 -1.03
N ILE A 210 -1.74 -21.87 -2.29
CA ILE A 210 -3.05 -21.38 -2.68
C ILE A 210 -4.12 -22.31 -2.09
N THR A 211 -5.19 -21.75 -1.57
CA THR A 211 -6.37 -22.56 -1.21
C THR A 211 -7.17 -22.90 -2.47
N PRO A 212 -7.79 -24.08 -2.55
CA PRO A 212 -8.73 -24.38 -3.64
C PRO A 212 -9.86 -23.34 -3.74
N PRO A 213 -10.45 -23.13 -4.91
CA PRO A 213 -11.55 -22.19 -5.06
C PRO A 213 -12.73 -22.62 -4.18
N ALA A 214 -13.35 -21.68 -3.48
CA ALA A 214 -14.54 -21.91 -2.67
C ALA A 214 -15.46 -20.70 -2.69
N ILE A 215 -16.77 -20.92 -2.67
CA ILE A 215 -17.78 -19.86 -2.62
C ILE A 215 -18.25 -19.76 -1.17
N VAL A 216 -18.04 -18.60 -0.56
CA VAL A 216 -18.29 -18.33 0.86
C VAL A 216 -19.47 -17.38 1.00
N GLY A 217 -20.38 -17.67 1.93
CA GLY A 217 -21.50 -16.81 2.28
C GLY A 217 -21.07 -15.65 3.18
N ASP A 218 -21.50 -14.45 2.82
CA ASP A 218 -21.43 -13.23 3.62
C ASP A 218 -22.56 -13.25 4.67
N VAL A 219 -22.29 -12.71 5.86
CA VAL A 219 -23.28 -12.54 6.94
C VAL A 219 -24.48 -11.65 6.58
N ARG A 220 -24.38 -10.89 5.48
CA ARG A 220 -25.45 -10.08 4.89
C ARG A 220 -26.28 -10.83 3.84
N GLY A 221 -26.03 -12.13 3.66
CA GLY A 221 -26.74 -12.97 2.69
C GLY A 221 -26.14 -12.94 1.26
N GLY A 222 -25.01 -12.25 1.06
CA GLY A 222 -24.26 -12.28 -0.19
C GLY A 222 -23.34 -13.50 -0.30
N TRP A 223 -22.67 -13.65 -1.44
CA TRP A 223 -21.68 -14.71 -1.66
C TRP A 223 -20.45 -14.15 -2.37
N PHE A 224 -19.27 -14.70 -2.07
CA PHE A 224 -18.03 -14.28 -2.71
C PHE A 224 -17.05 -15.44 -2.91
N LEU A 225 -16.17 -15.30 -3.90
CA LEU A 225 -15.15 -16.31 -4.25
C LEU A 225 -13.87 -16.12 -3.42
N CYS A 226 -13.46 -17.17 -2.73
CA CYS A 226 -12.16 -17.31 -2.06
C CYS A 226 -11.26 -18.30 -2.80
N GLY A 227 -9.98 -18.30 -2.43
CA GLY A 227 -9.00 -19.26 -2.95
C GLY A 227 -8.45 -18.94 -4.31
N GLN A 228 -8.07 -20.00 -5.02
CA GLN A 228 -7.49 -19.98 -6.34
C GLN A 228 -8.38 -19.21 -7.31
N ARG A 229 -7.76 -18.35 -8.12
CA ARG A 229 -8.45 -17.51 -9.09
C ARG A 229 -7.57 -17.24 -10.30
N CYS A 230 -8.07 -17.57 -11.47
CA CYS A 230 -7.48 -17.20 -12.77
C CYS A 230 -8.58 -16.74 -13.73
N ASP A 231 -8.20 -16.07 -14.82
CA ASP A 231 -9.16 -15.49 -15.77
C ASP A 231 -10.09 -16.56 -16.36
N ARG A 232 -9.53 -17.72 -16.76
CA ARG A 232 -10.30 -18.86 -17.26
C ARG A 232 -11.38 -19.32 -16.26
N LEU A 233 -11.02 -19.45 -14.98
CA LEU A 233 -11.99 -19.82 -13.95
C LEU A 233 -13.09 -18.77 -13.84
N LEU A 234 -12.74 -17.49 -13.83
CA LEU A 234 -13.71 -16.41 -13.71
C LEU A 234 -14.65 -16.33 -14.92
N GLU A 235 -14.15 -16.57 -16.13
CA GLU A 235 -14.94 -16.63 -17.36
C GLU A 235 -15.93 -17.80 -17.34
N GLN A 236 -15.45 -18.99 -16.99
CA GLN A 236 -16.30 -20.17 -16.91
C GLN A 236 -17.34 -20.04 -15.78
N LEU A 237 -16.96 -19.42 -14.65
CA LEU A 237 -17.88 -19.14 -13.56
C LEU A 237 -18.93 -18.10 -13.95
N ALA A 238 -18.55 -17.06 -14.72
CA ALA A 238 -19.48 -16.05 -15.23
C ALA A 238 -20.52 -16.63 -16.20
N ALA A 239 -20.21 -17.74 -16.87
CA ALA A 239 -21.14 -18.43 -17.75
C ALA A 239 -22.25 -19.17 -17.01
N VAL A 240 -22.02 -19.53 -15.73
CA VAL A 240 -22.99 -20.28 -14.90
C VAL A 240 -23.62 -19.45 -13.78
N LEU A 241 -23.01 -18.31 -13.44
CA LEU A 241 -23.41 -17.45 -12.33
C LEU A 241 -23.23 -15.97 -12.68
N PRO A 242 -24.16 -15.09 -12.29
CA PRO A 242 -23.90 -13.66 -12.29
C PRO A 242 -22.72 -13.34 -11.38
N ILE A 243 -21.73 -12.64 -11.92
CA ILE A 243 -20.54 -12.18 -11.20
C ILE A 243 -20.50 -10.66 -11.19
N GLU A 244 -20.26 -10.09 -10.02
CA GLU A 244 -19.87 -8.69 -9.87
C GLU A 244 -18.44 -8.61 -9.30
N ARG A 245 -17.72 -7.56 -9.71
CA ARG A 245 -16.32 -7.32 -9.33
C ARG A 245 -16.24 -6.00 -8.59
N LEU A 246 -15.92 -6.07 -7.29
CA LEU A 246 -15.80 -4.90 -6.44
C LEU A 246 -14.33 -4.61 -6.15
N LEU A 247 -13.90 -3.38 -6.39
CA LEU A 247 -12.55 -2.93 -6.04
C LEU A 247 -12.34 -3.01 -4.53
N GLN A 248 -11.14 -3.40 -4.12
CA GLN A 248 -10.78 -3.56 -2.72
C GLN A 248 -9.44 -2.91 -2.43
N ARG A 249 -9.45 -2.02 -1.44
CA ARG A 249 -8.23 -1.35 -1.02
C ARG A 249 -7.24 -2.33 -0.39
N GLY A 250 -6.03 -2.36 -0.95
CA GLY A 250 -4.92 -3.15 -0.42
C GLY A 250 -5.05 -4.66 -0.60
N GLY A 251 -5.95 -5.13 -1.45
CA GLY A 251 -6.15 -6.55 -1.75
C GLY A 251 -6.65 -6.78 -3.18
N PRO A 252 -6.84 -8.05 -3.58
CA PRO A 252 -7.45 -8.38 -4.86
C PRO A 252 -8.91 -7.94 -4.90
N THR A 253 -9.45 -7.76 -6.11
CA THR A 253 -10.89 -7.54 -6.37
C THR A 253 -11.74 -8.56 -5.61
N VAL A 254 -12.82 -8.13 -4.96
CA VAL A 254 -13.81 -9.04 -4.39
C VAL A 254 -14.75 -9.48 -5.51
N VAL A 255 -14.84 -10.79 -5.72
CA VAL A 255 -15.71 -11.39 -6.74
C VAL A 255 -16.97 -11.86 -6.05
N THR A 256 -18.04 -11.09 -6.17
CA THR A 256 -19.35 -11.39 -5.60
C THR A 256 -20.18 -12.23 -6.57
N LEU A 257 -21.02 -13.09 -6.01
CA LEU A 257 -21.78 -14.12 -6.72
C LEU A 257 -23.23 -14.11 -6.24
N LEU A 258 -24.14 -14.50 -7.13
CA LEU A 258 -25.55 -14.71 -6.82
C LEU A 258 -25.96 -16.16 -7.17
N PRO A 259 -25.71 -17.13 -6.28
CA PRO A 259 -26.13 -18.51 -6.49
C PRO A 259 -27.65 -18.65 -6.57
N SER A 260 -28.12 -19.53 -7.45
CA SER A 260 -29.53 -19.91 -7.52
C SER A 260 -29.94 -20.79 -6.35
N THR A 261 -31.24 -20.88 -6.06
CA THR A 261 -31.78 -21.77 -5.02
C THR A 261 -31.35 -23.24 -5.20
N GLU A 262 -31.22 -23.70 -6.44
CA GLU A 262 -30.76 -25.06 -6.76
C GLU A 262 -29.28 -25.26 -6.41
N GLN A 263 -28.42 -24.29 -6.73
CA GLN A 263 -27.01 -24.32 -6.36
C GLN A 263 -26.81 -24.26 -4.85
N LEU A 264 -27.65 -23.48 -4.15
CA LEU A 264 -27.69 -23.48 -2.69
C LEU A 264 -28.11 -24.83 -2.11
N ALA A 265 -29.07 -25.51 -2.74
CA ALA A 265 -29.54 -26.83 -2.32
C ALA A 265 -28.46 -27.91 -2.50
N THR A 266 -27.73 -27.90 -3.61
CA THR A 266 -26.66 -28.87 -3.91
C THR A 266 -25.34 -28.55 -3.21
N ARG A 267 -25.18 -27.33 -2.69
CA ARG A 267 -23.94 -26.80 -2.07
C ARG A 267 -22.70 -26.89 -2.96
N LEU A 268 -22.89 -26.97 -4.27
CA LEU A 268 -21.82 -27.10 -5.26
C LEU A 268 -22.17 -26.28 -6.50
N VAL A 269 -21.16 -25.64 -7.08
CA VAL A 269 -21.23 -25.05 -8.41
C VAL A 269 -20.28 -25.81 -9.31
N THR A 270 -20.82 -26.40 -10.37
CA THR A 270 -20.03 -27.14 -11.36
C THR A 270 -19.66 -26.20 -12.50
N VAL A 271 -18.36 -26.15 -12.82
CA VAL A 271 -17.78 -25.33 -13.88
C VAL A 271 -16.87 -26.25 -14.70
N ASP A 272 -17.31 -26.61 -15.91
CA ASP A 272 -16.73 -27.71 -16.69
C ASP A 272 -16.61 -29.02 -15.86
N ALA A 273 -15.38 -29.49 -15.63
CA ALA A 273 -15.09 -30.68 -14.83
C ALA A 273 -14.78 -30.37 -13.36
N MET A 274 -14.80 -29.09 -12.96
CA MET A 274 -14.45 -28.65 -11.62
C MET A 274 -15.70 -28.43 -10.76
N GLN A 275 -15.66 -28.89 -9.52
CA GLN A 275 -16.69 -28.65 -8.52
C GLN A 275 -16.19 -27.65 -7.47
N ILE A 276 -16.90 -26.53 -7.33
CA ILE A 276 -16.58 -25.49 -6.36
C ILE A 276 -17.56 -25.60 -5.18
N PRO A 277 -17.09 -25.84 -3.95
CA PRO A 277 -17.94 -25.95 -2.78
C PRO A 277 -18.56 -24.61 -2.37
N LEU A 278 -19.81 -24.65 -1.92
CA LEU A 278 -20.51 -23.54 -1.26
C LEU A 278 -20.47 -23.76 0.25
N LEU A 279 -19.68 -22.96 0.95
CA LEU A 279 -19.36 -23.18 2.36
C LEU A 279 -20.31 -22.48 3.35
N GLY A 280 -21.34 -21.77 2.86
CA GLY A 280 -22.25 -20.97 3.70
C GLY A 280 -21.48 -19.97 4.56
N GLU A 281 -21.93 -19.76 5.80
CA GLU A 281 -21.27 -18.88 6.78
C GLU A 281 -20.00 -19.51 7.37
N ALA A 282 -18.98 -19.69 6.53
CA ALA A 282 -17.68 -20.24 6.92
C ALA A 282 -17.05 -19.42 8.06
N CYS A 283 -17.26 -18.11 8.10
CA CYS A 283 -16.82 -17.21 9.17
C CYS A 283 -17.29 -17.69 10.55
N ARG A 284 -18.59 -18.01 10.72
CA ARG A 284 -19.13 -18.52 12.01
C ARG A 284 -18.54 -19.87 12.36
N SER A 285 -18.44 -20.78 11.38
CA SER A 285 -17.90 -22.13 11.60
C SER A 285 -16.44 -22.08 12.06
N ILE A 286 -15.61 -21.25 11.39
CA ILE A 286 -14.21 -21.05 11.76
C ILE A 286 -14.13 -20.40 13.15
N ALA A 287 -14.86 -19.31 13.38
CA ALA A 287 -14.87 -18.63 14.68
C ALA A 287 -15.28 -19.56 15.83
N ALA A 288 -16.30 -20.39 15.63
CA ALA A 288 -16.75 -21.39 16.59
C ALA A 288 -15.71 -22.48 16.85
N SER A 289 -14.93 -22.88 15.84
CA SER A 289 -13.89 -23.89 15.96
C SER A 289 -12.62 -23.43 16.68
N PHE A 290 -12.35 -22.12 16.71
CA PHE A 290 -11.08 -21.64 17.28
C PHE A 290 -10.94 -21.94 18.78
N PRO A 291 -9.71 -22.25 19.23
CA PRO A 291 -9.45 -22.47 20.64
C PRO A 291 -9.65 -21.18 21.45
N THR A 292 -9.82 -21.32 22.76
CA THR A 292 -9.58 -20.22 23.71
C THR A 292 -8.13 -19.78 23.63
N TRP A 293 -7.84 -18.56 24.07
CA TRP A 293 -6.48 -18.03 24.03
C TRP A 293 -5.53 -18.93 24.83
N ASP A 294 -5.94 -19.47 25.99
CA ASP A 294 -5.09 -20.34 26.83
C ASP A 294 -4.59 -21.54 26.03
N ARG A 295 -5.50 -22.16 25.29
CA ARG A 295 -5.20 -23.33 24.45
C ARG A 295 -4.39 -22.93 23.22
N TRP A 296 -4.67 -21.79 22.60
CA TRP A 296 -3.84 -21.27 21.52
C TRP A 296 -2.42 -20.98 22.01
N TYR A 297 -2.28 -20.30 23.13
CA TYR A 297 -1.01 -19.93 23.73
C TYR A 297 -0.22 -21.17 24.15
N ALA A 298 -0.86 -22.17 24.75
CA ALA A 298 -0.21 -23.45 25.08
C ALA A 298 0.41 -24.13 23.84
N ASN A 299 -0.18 -23.97 22.64
CA ASN A 299 0.35 -24.53 21.40
C ASN A 299 1.53 -23.75 20.80
N VAL A 300 1.63 -22.45 21.08
CA VAL A 300 2.72 -21.59 20.57
C VAL A 300 3.76 -21.24 21.63
N ARG A 301 3.47 -21.52 22.91
CA ARG A 301 4.38 -21.27 24.03
C ARG A 301 5.62 -22.11 23.86
N ASN A 302 6.77 -21.50 24.14
CA ASN A 302 8.06 -22.17 24.05
C ASN A 302 8.36 -22.71 22.63
N SER A 303 7.78 -22.10 21.60
CA SER A 303 8.07 -22.41 20.19
C SER A 303 9.45 -21.92 19.75
N TYR A 304 10.14 -21.18 20.61
CA TYR A 304 11.44 -20.59 20.32
C TYR A 304 12.36 -20.66 21.54
N HIS A 305 13.66 -20.83 21.30
CA HIS A 305 14.68 -20.94 22.33
C HIS A 305 15.88 -20.10 21.90
N PRO A 306 15.88 -18.79 22.17
CA PRO A 306 17.03 -17.95 21.83
C PRO A 306 18.24 -18.31 22.70
N ASP A 307 19.40 -18.41 22.08
CA ASP A 307 20.67 -18.35 22.81
C ASP A 307 20.98 -16.89 23.12
N LEU A 308 20.56 -16.43 24.30
CA LEU A 308 20.79 -15.06 24.76
C LEU A 308 22.28 -14.75 24.98
N ALA A 309 23.13 -15.76 25.22
CA ALA A 309 24.57 -15.56 25.34
C ALA A 309 25.21 -15.28 23.98
N ALA A 310 24.66 -15.87 22.91
CA ALA A 310 25.07 -15.61 21.52
C ALA A 310 24.31 -14.44 20.86
N THR A 311 23.43 -13.75 21.58
CA THR A 311 22.67 -12.60 21.06
C THR A 311 23.49 -11.32 21.22
N ASP A 312 23.71 -10.59 20.12
CA ASP A 312 24.51 -9.36 20.09
C ASP A 312 23.73 -8.16 20.67
N ILE A 313 22.45 -8.03 20.30
CA ILE A 313 21.59 -6.95 20.81
C ILE A 313 20.24 -7.53 21.21
N VAL A 314 19.82 -7.22 22.44
CA VAL A 314 18.48 -7.53 22.97
C VAL A 314 17.75 -6.20 23.20
N GLU A 315 16.70 -5.93 22.42
CA GLU A 315 15.88 -4.73 22.57
C GLU A 315 14.46 -5.12 23.01
N ARG A 316 13.95 -4.53 24.08
CA ARG A 316 12.52 -4.64 24.43
C ARG A 316 11.73 -3.64 23.60
N ILE A 317 10.68 -4.10 22.94
CA ILE A 317 9.80 -3.27 22.12
C ILE A 317 8.58 -2.87 22.96
N ALA A 318 8.35 -1.58 23.11
CA ALA A 318 7.15 -1.01 23.69
C ALA A 318 5.96 -1.07 22.71
N VAL A 319 4.75 -0.81 23.21
CA VAL A 319 3.51 -0.87 22.41
C VAL A 319 3.51 0.15 21.26
N ASP A 320 4.14 1.31 21.47
CA ASP A 320 4.33 2.36 20.45
C ASP A 320 5.41 2.02 19.41
N GLY A 321 6.05 0.85 19.52
CA GLY A 321 7.11 0.39 18.65
C GLY A 321 8.51 0.90 19.01
N GLN A 322 8.65 1.74 20.03
CA GLN A 322 9.96 2.16 20.53
C GLN A 322 10.71 0.96 21.08
N ALA A 323 12.01 0.89 20.78
CA ALA A 323 12.87 -0.19 21.21
C ALA A 323 13.87 0.33 22.23
N THR A 324 14.01 -0.35 23.36
CA THR A 324 15.01 -0.02 24.39
C THR A 324 15.93 -1.22 24.58
N THR A 325 17.24 -1.01 24.46
CA THR A 325 18.23 -2.06 24.72
C THR A 325 18.15 -2.50 26.17
N VAL A 326 18.03 -3.80 26.38
CA VAL A 326 17.99 -4.44 27.70
C VAL A 326 19.18 -5.38 27.81
N ARG A 327 19.84 -5.39 28.98
CA ARG A 327 20.86 -6.39 29.28
C ARG A 327 20.19 -7.62 29.88
N PRO A 328 20.38 -8.83 29.32
CA PRO A 328 19.92 -10.06 29.97
C PRO A 328 20.56 -10.22 31.35
N GLU A 329 19.78 -10.65 32.33
CA GLU A 329 20.22 -10.87 33.71
C GLU A 329 20.19 -12.37 34.03
N SER A 330 21.05 -12.82 34.94
CA SER A 330 21.02 -14.22 35.39
C SER A 330 19.88 -14.43 36.38
N ILE A 331 18.83 -15.12 35.96
CA ILE A 331 17.67 -15.51 36.77
C ILE A 331 17.74 -17.02 36.97
N ASN A 332 17.95 -17.47 38.22
CA ASN A 332 18.11 -18.90 38.57
C ASN A 332 19.21 -19.62 37.76
N GLY A 333 20.33 -18.93 37.51
CA GLY A 333 21.47 -19.48 36.76
C GLY A 333 21.26 -19.55 35.24
N LYS A 334 20.18 -18.98 34.72
CA LYS A 334 19.94 -18.83 33.27
C LYS A 334 19.81 -17.35 32.92
N LEU A 335 20.38 -16.93 31.79
CA LEU A 335 20.12 -15.59 31.28
C LEU A 335 18.64 -15.45 30.94
N GLY A 336 18.03 -14.36 31.41
CA GLY A 336 16.63 -14.05 31.26
C GLY A 336 16.38 -12.56 31.11
N VAL A 337 15.15 -12.24 30.74
CA VAL A 337 14.64 -10.87 30.61
C VAL A 337 13.22 -10.83 31.17
N GLY A 338 12.73 -9.65 31.52
CA GLY A 338 11.34 -9.47 31.97
C GLY A 338 10.31 -9.85 30.90
N GLN A 339 9.05 -9.95 31.29
CA GLN A 339 7.96 -10.20 30.36
C GLN A 339 7.88 -9.10 29.28
N GLY A 340 7.65 -9.47 28.03
CA GLY A 340 7.38 -8.50 26.96
C GLY A 340 7.81 -8.95 25.58
N LEU A 341 7.70 -8.02 24.64
CA LEU A 341 8.09 -8.21 23.26
C LEU A 341 9.54 -7.78 23.06
N TYR A 342 10.32 -8.59 22.34
CA TYR A 342 11.73 -8.34 22.12
C TYR A 342 12.12 -8.43 20.65
N ARG A 343 13.12 -7.63 20.28
CA ARG A 343 13.93 -7.76 19.07
C ARG A 343 15.31 -8.29 19.46
N LEU A 344 15.68 -9.41 18.88
CA LEU A 344 16.96 -10.08 19.11
C LEU A 344 17.79 -9.99 17.83
N THR A 345 18.98 -9.42 17.93
CA THR A 345 19.92 -9.31 16.82
C THR A 345 21.08 -10.28 17.04
N PHE A 346 21.33 -11.15 16.07
CA PHE A 346 22.41 -12.13 16.06
C PHE A 346 23.41 -11.77 14.98
N ARG A 347 24.72 -11.88 15.27
CA ARG A 347 25.81 -11.69 14.30
C ARG A 347 26.61 -12.97 14.16
N HIS A 348 26.24 -13.82 13.20
CA HIS A 348 26.94 -15.07 12.89
C HIS A 348 27.26 -15.11 11.38
N GLY A 349 28.29 -14.36 10.96
CA GLY A 349 28.62 -14.17 9.54
C GLY A 349 27.66 -13.25 8.76
N TYR A 350 26.41 -13.15 9.20
CA TYR A 350 25.40 -12.21 8.74
C TYR A 350 24.53 -11.73 9.92
N THR A 351 23.91 -10.56 9.77
CA THR A 351 23.00 -10.00 10.77
C THR A 351 21.62 -10.60 10.61
N THR A 352 21.14 -11.31 11.63
CA THR A 352 19.76 -11.83 11.70
C THR A 352 18.99 -11.10 12.78
N VAL A 353 17.78 -10.65 12.46
CA VAL A 353 16.87 -10.01 13.42
C VAL A 353 15.66 -10.91 13.63
N VAL A 354 15.46 -11.36 14.87
CA VAL A 354 14.30 -12.16 15.27
C VAL A 354 13.44 -11.34 16.23
N ARG A 355 12.12 -11.48 16.12
CA ARG A 355 11.18 -10.96 17.11
C ARG A 355 10.58 -12.12 17.88
N ALA A 356 10.48 -11.98 19.19
CA ALA A 356 9.92 -13.00 20.07
C ALA A 356 9.29 -12.34 21.30
N TYR A 357 8.33 -13.04 21.90
CA TYR A 357 7.70 -12.68 23.16
C TYR A 357 8.29 -13.53 24.29
N CYS A 358 8.65 -12.91 25.42
CA CYS A 358 9.03 -13.60 26.65
C CYS A 358 7.89 -13.45 27.67
N ASP A 359 7.47 -14.55 28.29
CA ASP A 359 6.37 -14.56 29.27
C ASP A 359 6.79 -14.20 30.70
N GLY A 360 8.07 -13.88 30.91
CA GLY A 360 8.66 -13.59 32.22
C GLY A 360 9.01 -14.84 33.05
N SER A 361 8.50 -16.01 32.70
CA SER A 361 8.92 -17.30 33.28
C SER A 361 10.15 -17.90 32.59
N GLY A 362 10.64 -17.23 31.54
CA GLY A 362 11.75 -17.67 30.69
C GLY A 362 11.31 -18.46 29.46
N ALA A 363 10.01 -18.67 29.25
CA ALA A 363 9.52 -19.26 28.01
C ALA A 363 9.45 -18.21 26.90
N TRP A 364 9.93 -18.60 25.73
CA TRP A 364 9.97 -17.72 24.55
C TRP A 364 9.01 -18.22 23.48
N THR A 365 8.18 -17.31 23.00
CA THR A 365 7.20 -17.57 21.94
C THR A 365 7.60 -16.79 20.70
N ARG A 366 7.71 -17.49 19.58
CA ARG A 366 7.77 -16.88 18.26
C ARG A 366 6.51 -17.25 17.48
N CYS A 367 5.81 -16.22 17.03
CA CYS A 367 4.66 -16.33 16.13
C CYS A 367 4.61 -15.08 15.25
N ASP A 368 3.50 -14.85 14.54
CA ASP A 368 3.32 -13.64 13.76
C ASP A 368 3.28 -12.39 14.68
N TRP A 369 3.54 -11.22 14.10
CA TRP A 369 3.57 -9.95 14.85
C TRP A 369 2.27 -9.69 15.62
N TYR A 370 1.12 -10.04 15.07
CA TYR A 370 -0.17 -9.77 15.70
C TYR A 370 -0.34 -10.66 16.93
N GLY A 371 -0.01 -11.95 16.81
CA GLY A 371 0.01 -12.87 17.96
C GLY A 371 0.95 -12.41 19.07
N MET A 372 2.16 -11.96 18.74
CA MET A 372 3.11 -11.48 19.76
C MET A 372 2.68 -10.16 20.40
N SER A 373 2.14 -9.22 19.63
CA SER A 373 1.63 -7.95 20.15
C SER A 373 0.42 -8.16 21.06
N TYR A 374 -0.50 -9.05 20.67
CA TYR A 374 -1.61 -9.48 21.51
C TYR A 374 -1.12 -10.00 22.87
N LEU A 375 -0.11 -10.88 22.88
CA LEU A 375 0.49 -11.40 24.12
C LEU A 375 1.14 -10.32 24.99
N ALA A 376 1.73 -9.29 24.37
CA ALA A 376 2.36 -8.19 25.08
C ALA A 376 1.36 -7.24 25.75
N GLN A 377 0.14 -7.14 25.23
CA GLN A 377 -0.85 -6.15 25.69
C GLN A 377 -1.96 -6.76 26.53
N ARG A 378 -2.10 -8.09 26.51
CA ARG A 378 -3.14 -8.82 27.23
C ARG A 378 -3.24 -8.42 28.72
N SER A 379 -2.12 -8.20 29.39
CA SER A 379 -2.11 -7.80 30.82
C SER A 379 -2.73 -6.41 31.08
N SER A 380 -2.86 -5.58 30.05
CA SER A 380 -3.44 -4.23 30.14
C SER A 380 -4.95 -4.21 29.92
N GLY A 381 -5.58 -5.37 29.67
CA GLY A 381 -6.98 -5.45 29.25
C GLY A 381 -7.11 -5.11 27.76
N LEU A 382 -7.69 -6.03 27.00
CA LEU A 382 -7.90 -5.86 25.57
C LEU A 382 -9.33 -5.40 25.31
N ARG A 383 -9.48 -4.49 24.36
CA ARG A 383 -10.76 -3.88 24.01
C ARG A 383 -10.99 -3.92 22.51
N ALA A 384 -12.26 -4.03 22.13
CA ALA A 384 -12.74 -3.72 20.79
C ALA A 384 -14.11 -3.04 20.90
N PHE A 385 -14.44 -2.24 19.89
CA PHE A 385 -15.65 -1.43 19.90
C PHE A 385 -16.65 -1.98 18.89
N CYS A 386 -17.88 -2.21 19.31
CA CYS A 386 -18.99 -2.54 18.42
C CYS A 386 -19.83 -1.29 18.15
N CYS A 387 -20.07 -1.00 16.87
CA CYS A 387 -20.97 0.05 16.43
C CYS A 387 -21.91 -0.53 15.38
N ASN A 388 -23.21 -0.62 15.69
CA ASN A 388 -24.18 -1.32 14.85
C ASN A 388 -23.75 -2.79 14.56
N SER A 389 -23.59 -3.12 13.28
CA SER A 389 -23.09 -4.41 12.81
C SER A 389 -21.57 -4.50 12.73
N ASP A 390 -20.84 -3.41 12.97
CA ASP A 390 -19.41 -3.34 12.71
C ASP A 390 -18.59 -3.51 14.00
N VAL A 391 -17.32 -3.89 13.84
CA VAL A 391 -16.37 -3.95 14.94
C VAL A 391 -15.10 -3.17 14.59
N ILE A 392 -14.60 -2.39 15.54
CA ILE A 392 -13.36 -1.64 15.45
C ILE A 392 -12.35 -2.27 16.41
N ILE A 393 -11.21 -2.69 15.88
CA ILE A 393 -10.07 -3.21 16.66
C ILE A 393 -8.98 -2.14 16.70
N PRO A 394 -8.58 -1.66 17.89
CA PRO A 394 -7.49 -0.69 18.03
C PRO A 394 -6.18 -1.19 17.41
N VAL A 395 -5.37 -0.29 16.85
CA VAL A 395 -4.07 -0.68 16.23
C VAL A 395 -3.02 -1.05 17.23
N ASP A 396 -3.08 -0.41 18.39
CA ASP A 396 -2.28 -0.73 19.54
C ASP A 396 -2.83 -1.95 20.29
N GLN A 397 -3.92 -2.58 19.83
CA GLN A 397 -4.50 -3.80 20.41
C GLN A 397 -4.89 -4.84 19.34
N PRO A 398 -3.96 -5.23 18.45
CA PRO A 398 -4.27 -6.14 17.37
C PRO A 398 -4.64 -7.52 17.92
N TRP A 399 -5.68 -8.13 17.34
CA TRP A 399 -5.99 -9.53 17.63
C TRP A 399 -5.03 -10.42 16.84
N PRO A 400 -4.73 -11.66 17.28
CA PRO A 400 -3.91 -12.56 16.50
C PRO A 400 -4.58 -12.79 15.15
N ARG A 401 -3.80 -12.73 14.06
CA ARG A 401 -4.33 -12.69 12.68
C ARG A 401 -5.29 -13.85 12.37
N VAL A 402 -5.04 -15.02 12.96
CA VAL A 402 -5.91 -16.19 12.81
C VAL A 402 -7.35 -15.92 13.29
N TYR A 403 -7.53 -15.14 14.36
CA TYR A 403 -8.84 -14.73 14.88
C TYR A 403 -9.47 -13.57 14.10
N GLU A 404 -8.69 -12.78 13.37
CA GLU A 404 -9.23 -11.73 12.48
C GLU A 404 -9.79 -12.29 11.17
N ARG A 405 -9.31 -13.46 10.75
CA ARG A 405 -9.74 -14.08 9.48
C ARG A 405 -11.26 -14.30 9.42
N PRO A 406 -11.96 -14.84 10.44
CA PRO A 406 -13.42 -14.88 10.44
C PRO A 406 -14.10 -13.53 10.28
N LEU A 407 -13.53 -12.44 10.81
CA LEU A 407 -14.08 -11.10 10.66
C LEU A 407 -14.01 -10.63 9.21
N VAL A 408 -12.89 -10.91 8.53
CA VAL A 408 -12.71 -10.61 7.09
C VAL A 408 -13.61 -11.49 6.24
N LEU A 409 -13.69 -12.79 6.54
CA LEU A 409 -14.55 -13.73 5.84
C LEU A 409 -16.04 -13.48 6.09
N ALA A 410 -16.41 -12.63 7.05
CA ALA A 410 -17.80 -12.24 7.24
C ALA A 410 -18.35 -11.48 6.03
N THR A 411 -17.50 -10.70 5.33
CA THR A 411 -17.90 -9.88 4.16
C THR A 411 -17.04 -10.06 2.93
N GLY A 412 -15.95 -10.84 3.02
CA GLY A 412 -14.94 -10.97 1.98
C GLY A 412 -14.10 -9.70 1.79
N LYS A 413 -14.18 -8.75 2.72
CA LYS A 413 -13.50 -7.44 2.64
C LYS A 413 -12.43 -7.29 3.71
N LEU A 414 -11.27 -6.77 3.31
CA LEU A 414 -10.24 -6.31 4.23
C LEU A 414 -10.76 -5.15 5.11
N PRO A 415 -10.26 -5.02 6.34
CA PRO A 415 -10.68 -3.93 7.21
C PRO A 415 -10.26 -2.57 6.67
N SER A 416 -11.11 -1.56 6.87
CA SER A 416 -10.77 -0.17 6.57
C SER A 416 -10.12 0.51 7.77
N TRP A 417 -9.38 1.60 7.50
CA TRP A 417 -8.75 2.40 8.54
C TRP A 417 -9.70 3.49 9.05
N VAL A 418 -9.88 3.56 10.36
CA VAL A 418 -10.60 4.66 11.03
C VAL A 418 -9.57 5.46 11.83
N PRO A 419 -9.23 6.69 11.41
CA PRO A 419 -8.26 7.53 12.10
C PRO A 419 -8.54 7.65 13.60
N GLY A 420 -7.50 7.49 14.42
CA GLY A 420 -7.60 7.59 15.88
C GLY A 420 -8.28 6.42 16.59
N LYS A 421 -8.96 5.51 15.87
CA LYS A 421 -9.71 4.40 16.50
C LYS A 421 -9.12 3.05 16.22
N GLY A 422 -8.81 2.75 14.96
CA GLY A 422 -8.29 1.44 14.59
C GLY A 422 -8.83 0.92 13.27
N ARG A 423 -8.91 -0.41 13.18
CA ARG A 423 -9.32 -1.14 11.99
C ARG A 423 -10.79 -1.53 12.09
N LEU A 424 -11.59 -1.06 11.15
CA LEU A 424 -13.02 -1.35 11.05
C LEU A 424 -13.25 -2.60 10.20
N PHE A 425 -13.91 -3.58 10.80
CA PHE A 425 -14.41 -4.78 10.13
C PHE A 425 -15.93 -4.65 10.00
N ALA A 426 -16.38 -4.45 8.77
CA ALA A 426 -17.79 -4.26 8.45
C ALA A 426 -18.60 -5.54 8.69
N ALA A 427 -19.83 -5.38 9.21
CA ALA A 427 -20.80 -6.44 9.48
C ALA A 427 -20.29 -7.60 10.35
N ALA A 428 -19.21 -7.42 11.11
CA ALA A 428 -18.55 -8.49 11.84
C ALA A 428 -18.84 -8.53 13.36
N SER A 429 -19.79 -7.73 13.88
CA SER A 429 -20.05 -7.65 15.34
C SER A 429 -20.51 -8.97 15.95
N ASP A 430 -21.34 -9.75 15.25
CA ASP A 430 -21.73 -11.10 15.69
C ASP A 430 -20.56 -12.06 15.78
N ILE A 431 -19.65 -12.00 14.80
CA ILE A 431 -18.45 -12.83 14.77
C ILE A 431 -17.50 -12.39 15.89
N ALA A 432 -17.35 -11.09 16.11
CA ALA A 432 -16.59 -10.56 17.23
C ALA A 432 -17.14 -11.03 18.58
N ARG A 433 -18.47 -11.08 18.78
CA ARG A 433 -19.09 -11.64 20.00
C ARG A 433 -18.77 -13.12 20.22
N LEU A 434 -18.59 -13.91 19.16
CA LEU A 434 -18.16 -15.30 19.28
C LEU A 434 -16.67 -15.44 19.65
N LEU A 435 -15.84 -14.50 19.20
CA LEU A 435 -14.39 -14.53 19.39
C LEU A 435 -13.94 -13.86 20.69
N ALA A 436 -14.64 -12.82 21.15
CA ALA A 436 -14.25 -12.02 22.29
C ALA A 436 -14.10 -12.84 23.59
N PRO A 437 -15.01 -13.75 23.97
CA PRO A 437 -14.82 -14.61 25.14
C PRO A 437 -13.61 -15.55 25.00
N LYS A 438 -13.29 -15.97 23.77
CA LYS A 438 -12.13 -16.83 23.49
C LYS A 438 -10.82 -16.08 23.63
N LEU A 439 -10.81 -14.80 23.30
CA LEU A 439 -9.64 -13.93 23.37
C LEU A 439 -9.57 -13.11 24.66
N GLU A 440 -10.55 -13.22 25.56
CA GLU A 440 -10.70 -12.36 26.74
C GLU A 440 -10.61 -10.86 26.38
N VAL A 441 -11.34 -10.48 25.32
CA VAL A 441 -11.46 -9.09 24.87
C VAL A 441 -12.78 -8.53 25.35
N GLU A 442 -12.75 -7.33 25.92
CA GLU A 442 -13.96 -6.59 26.26
C GLU A 442 -14.55 -5.94 24.99
N LEU A 443 -15.82 -6.23 24.70
CA LEU A 443 -16.55 -5.57 23.62
C LEU A 443 -17.36 -4.41 24.19
N GLU A 444 -16.94 -3.19 23.87
CA GLU A 444 -17.65 -1.98 24.25
C GLU A 444 -18.63 -1.57 23.13
N ASN A 445 -19.89 -1.30 23.46
CA ASN A 445 -20.82 -0.74 22.49
C ASN A 445 -20.66 0.78 22.46
N ILE A 446 -20.32 1.33 21.29
CA ILE A 446 -20.24 2.78 21.06
C ILE A 446 -21.44 3.24 20.25
N SER A 447 -21.96 4.44 20.55
CA SER A 447 -23.00 5.06 19.74
C SER A 447 -22.42 5.47 18.37
N ALA A 448 -23.28 5.51 17.34
CA ALA A 448 -22.88 5.91 15.99
C ALA A 448 -22.26 7.33 15.94
N GLU A 449 -22.69 8.21 16.84
CA GLU A 449 -22.12 9.55 17.01
C GLU A 449 -20.67 9.49 17.50
N GLY A 450 -20.39 8.61 18.47
CA GLY A 450 -19.04 8.35 18.97
C GLY A 450 -18.16 7.58 18.00
N ALA A 451 -18.71 7.00 16.91
CA ALA A 451 -17.96 6.32 15.87
C ALA A 451 -17.41 7.28 14.78
N SER A 452 -17.93 8.51 14.68
CA SER A 452 -17.53 9.49 13.66
C SER A 452 -16.59 10.60 14.16
N SER A 453 -16.57 10.87 15.47
CA SER A 453 -15.64 11.79 16.15
C SER A 453 -14.32 11.11 16.49
#